data_AF-A0A3M2ZJX6-F1
#
_entry.id   AF-A0A3M2ZJX6-F1
#
_cell.length_a   1.000
_cell.length_b   1.000
_cell.length_c   1.000
_cell.angle_alpha   90.00
_cell.angle_beta   90.00
_cell.angle_gamma   90.00
#
_symmetry.space_group_name_H-M   'P 1'
#
loop_
_entity.id
_entity.type
_entity.pdbx_description
1 polymer ?
#
loop_
_entity_poly.entity_id
_entity_poly.type
_entity_poly.pdbx_seq_one_letter_code
_entity_poly.pdbx_strand_id
1 'polypeptide(L)' 'TDSGKGFAFVGPAFTDPDYFGDGIGIAVRKGDKANLDRLNAAIAAIRANGKYKAIQDKYFDFDIYGK' A
#
# COMPACT_ATOMS: atom_id res chain seq x y z
N THR A 1 -10.80 17.84 2.45
CA THR A 1 -9.99 18.88 3.14
C THR A 1 -10.02 20.15 2.31
N ASP A 2 -9.44 21.27 2.75
CA ASP A 2 -9.37 22.47 1.90
C ASP A 2 -8.56 22.22 0.61
N SER A 3 -7.58 21.30 0.66
CA SER A 3 -6.87 20.82 -0.52
C SER A 3 -7.81 20.08 -1.47
N GLY A 4 -7.90 20.54 -2.72
CA GLY A 4 -8.69 19.90 -3.78
C GLY A 4 -10.17 20.30 -3.83
N LYS A 5 -10.62 21.26 -3.00
CA LYS A 5 -12.00 21.75 -3.06
C LYS A 5 -12.32 22.31 -4.46
N GLY A 6 -13.37 21.77 -5.09
CA GLY A 6 -13.79 22.15 -6.45
C GLY A 6 -13.13 21.33 -7.57
N PHE A 7 -12.26 20.37 -7.24
CA PHE A 7 -11.64 19.45 -8.19
C PHE A 7 -12.10 18.01 -7.93
N ALA A 8 -12.16 17.21 -8.99
CA ALA A 8 -12.46 15.79 -8.93
C ALA A 8 -11.47 15.01 -9.79
N PHE A 9 -11.25 13.75 -9.42
CA PHE A 9 -10.57 12.82 -10.33
C PHE A 9 -11.46 12.59 -11.55
N VAL A 10 -10.85 12.69 -12.74
CA VAL A 10 -11.51 12.43 -14.02
C VAL A 10 -10.79 11.30 -14.73
N GLY A 11 -11.56 10.42 -15.37
CA GLY A 11 -11.04 9.22 -16.04
C GLY A 11 -11.06 7.96 -15.16
N PRO A 12 -10.79 6.79 -15.77
CA PRO A 12 -10.79 5.51 -15.06
C PRO A 12 -9.54 5.35 -14.18
N ALA A 13 -9.63 4.46 -13.20
CA ALA A 13 -8.44 3.96 -12.52
C ALA A 13 -7.68 3.00 -13.45
N PHE A 14 -6.38 3.22 -13.62
CA PHE A 14 -5.51 2.32 -14.36
C PHE A 14 -4.81 1.38 -13.38
N THR A 15 -5.26 0.13 -13.35
CA THR A 15 -4.78 -0.91 -12.42
C THR A 15 -4.44 -2.21 -13.14
N ASP A 16 -4.19 -2.13 -14.44
CA ASP A 16 -3.87 -3.30 -15.25
C ASP A 16 -2.53 -3.91 -14.78
N PRO A 17 -2.52 -5.15 -14.26
CA PRO A 17 -1.31 -5.77 -13.75
C PRO A 17 -0.19 -5.89 -14.79
N ASP A 18 -0.53 -5.99 -16.09
CA ASP A 18 0.46 -6.10 -17.17
C ASP A 18 1.31 -4.83 -17.30
N TYR A 19 0.78 -3.69 -16.85
CA TYR A 19 1.46 -2.40 -16.89
C TYR A 19 1.90 -1.89 -15.51
N PHE A 20 1.14 -2.20 -14.45
CA PHE A 20 1.33 -1.63 -13.11
C PHE A 20 1.81 -2.64 -12.07
N GLY A 21 1.82 -3.94 -12.38
CA GLY A 21 2.20 -5.01 -11.49
C GLY A 21 1.22 -5.25 -10.33
N ASP A 22 1.64 -6.09 -9.38
CA ASP A 22 0.78 -6.62 -8.30
C ASP A 22 0.66 -5.68 -7.08
N GLY A 23 1.04 -4.40 -7.23
CA GLY A 23 1.00 -3.40 -6.17
C GLY A 23 2.38 -2.90 -5.73
N ILE A 24 2.50 -2.53 -4.45
CA ILE A 24 3.65 -1.78 -3.93
C ILE A 24 4.44 -2.63 -2.92
N GLY A 25 5.76 -2.59 -2.99
CA GLY A 25 6.65 -3.36 -2.10
C GLY A 25 7.85 -2.56 -1.57
N ILE A 26 8.46 -3.07 -0.50
CA ILE A 26 9.74 -2.57 0.02
C ILE A 26 10.88 -3.33 -0.68
N ALA A 27 11.69 -2.62 -1.46
CA ALA A 27 12.82 -3.22 -2.16
C ALA A 27 13.98 -3.52 -1.20
N VAL A 28 14.62 -4.68 -1.38
CA VAL A 28 15.86 -5.09 -0.71
C VAL A 28 16.92 -5.47 -1.75
N ARG A 29 18.19 -5.53 -1.34
CA ARG A 29 19.27 -6.00 -2.23
C ARG A 29 19.01 -7.45 -2.66
N LYS A 30 19.35 -7.76 -3.91
CA LYS A 30 19.29 -9.13 -4.44
C LYS A 30 20.16 -10.06 -3.57
N GLY A 31 19.57 -11.15 -3.08
CA GLY A 31 20.22 -12.12 -2.19
C GLY A 31 20.12 -11.81 -0.69
N ASP A 32 19.61 -10.65 -0.28
CA ASP A 32 19.44 -10.28 1.13
C ASP A 32 18.18 -10.93 1.73
N LYS A 33 18.22 -12.26 1.85
CA LYS A 33 17.11 -13.09 2.36
C LYS A 33 16.72 -12.73 3.80
N ALA A 34 17.70 -12.37 4.63
CA ALA A 34 17.48 -12.06 6.03
C ALA A 34 16.61 -10.80 6.20
N ASN A 35 16.90 -9.71 5.48
CA ASN A 35 16.08 -8.51 5.55
C ASN A 35 14.74 -8.70 4.84
N LEU A 36 14.70 -9.45 3.73
CA LEU A 36 13.45 -9.80 3.04
C LEU A 36 12.47 -10.47 4.01
N ASP A 37 12.91 -11.53 4.69
CA ASP A 37 12.06 -12.31 5.59
C ASP A 37 11.62 -11.50 6.80
N ARG A 38 12.53 -10.71 7.38
CA ARG A 38 12.23 -9.83 8.50
C ARG A 38 11.15 -8.80 8.15
N LEU A 39 11.25 -8.17 6.98
CA LEU A 39 10.28 -7.18 6.52
C LEU A 39 8.92 -7.82 6.23
N ASN A 40 8.91 -8.96 5.53
CA ASN A 40 7.68 -9.70 5.25
C ASN A 40 6.94 -10.12 6.52
N ALA A 41 7.67 -10.66 7.51
CA ALA A 41 7.10 -11.01 8.81
C ALA A 41 6.54 -9.80 9.56
N ALA A 42 7.24 -8.67 9.53
CA ALA A 42 6.78 -7.43 10.16
C ALA A 42 5.51 -6.89 9.50
N ILE A 43 5.44 -6.87 8.16
CA ILE A 43 4.25 -6.45 7.40
C ILE A 43 3.06 -7.34 7.75
N ALA A 44 3.23 -8.67 7.75
CA ALA A 44 2.18 -9.60 8.12
C ALA A 44 1.69 -9.35 9.56
N ALA A 45 2.62 -9.13 10.51
CA ALA A 45 2.28 -8.89 11.91
C ALA A 45 1.47 -7.59 12.10
N ILE A 46 1.87 -6.47 11.47
CA ILE A 46 1.15 -5.20 11.61
C ILE A 46 -0.24 -5.22 10.95
N ARG A 47 -0.42 -6.09 9.95
CA ARG A 47 -1.73 -6.31 9.34
C ARG A 47 -2.63 -7.14 10.25
N ALA A 48 -2.11 -8.23 10.80
CA ALA A 48 -2.85 -9.09 11.72
C ALA A 48 -3.28 -8.37 13.00
N ASN A 49 -2.46 -7.44 13.51
CA ASN A 49 -2.74 -6.72 14.75
C ASN A 49 -3.47 -5.37 14.56
N GLY A 50 -3.89 -5.04 13.34
CA GLY A 50 -4.65 -3.82 13.02
C GLY A 50 -3.83 -2.52 12.97
N LYS A 51 -2.51 -2.55 13.23
CA LYS A 51 -1.66 -1.34 13.12
C LYS A 51 -1.58 -0.81 11.70
N TYR A 52 -1.60 -1.69 10.70
CA TYR A 52 -1.68 -1.28 9.30
C TYR A 52 -2.94 -0.43 9.05
N LYS A 53 -4.11 -0.91 9.50
CA LYS A 53 -5.37 -0.18 9.38
C LYS A 53 -5.32 1.17 10.09
N ALA A 54 -4.77 1.23 11.30
CA ALA A 54 -4.61 2.49 12.03
C ALA A 54 -3.72 3.50 11.28
N ILE A 55 -2.70 3.03 10.56
CA ILE A 55 -1.87 3.89 9.70
C ILE A 55 -2.65 4.34 8.46
N GLN A 56 -3.32 3.41 7.76
CA GLN A 56 -4.12 3.70 6.59
C GLN A 56 -5.19 4.75 6.87
N ASP A 57 -5.98 4.56 7.93
CA ASP A 57 -7.12 5.43 8.29
C ASP A 57 -6.69 6.88 8.59
N LYS A 58 -5.39 7.11 8.84
CA LYS A 58 -4.84 8.46 9.01
C LYS A 58 -4.70 9.21 7.68
N TYR A 59 -4.50 8.49 6.57
CA TYR A 59 -4.15 9.08 5.27
C TYR A 59 -5.22 8.86 4.20
N PHE A 60 -6.01 7.80 4.33
CA PHE A 60 -7.00 7.39 3.33
C PHE A 60 -8.33 7.11 4.00
N ASP A 61 -9.41 7.57 3.37
CA ASP A 61 -10.81 7.33 3.76
C ASP A 61 -11.42 6.09 3.07
N PHE A 62 -10.59 5.30 2.38
CA PHE A 62 -10.93 4.04 1.74
C PHE A 62 -9.84 2.99 1.99
N ASP A 63 -10.13 1.73 1.62
CA ASP A 63 -9.14 0.64 1.72
C ASP A 63 -8.11 0.76 0.59
N ILE A 64 -6.91 1.22 0.93
CA ILE A 64 -5.81 1.42 -0.02
C ILE A 64 -5.09 0.11 -0.37
N TYR A 65 -5.20 -0.92 0.47
CA TYR A 65 -4.58 -2.19 0.17
C TYR A 65 -5.35 -2.92 -0.94
N GLY A 66 -6.67 -2.71 -1.04
CA GLY A 66 -7.51 -3.48 -1.94
C GLY A 66 -7.56 -4.95 -1.53
N LYS A 67 -8.42 -5.78 -2.13
CA LYS A 67 -8.51 -7.20 -1.73
C LYS A 67 -7.21 -7.97 -1.94
#